data_AF-A0A946B337-F1
#
_entry.id   AF-A0A946B337-F1
#
_cell.length_a   1.000
_cell.length_b   1.000
_cell.length_c   1.000
_cell.angle_alpha   90.00
_cell.angle_beta   90.00
_cell.angle_gamma   90.00
#
_symmetry.space_group_name_H-M   'P 1'
#
loop_
_entity.id
_entity.type
_entity.pdbx_description
1 polymer ?
#
loop_
_entity_poly.entity_id
_entity_poly.type
_entity_poly.pdbx_seq_one_letter_code
_entity_poly.pdbx_strand_id
1 'polypeptide(L)'
;MSISLTAREEVFPIRGVFRISRGARTESRAAVATISDGAFTGRGECMPYARYGETVQSVLGEIEHVGEALKNGADRDAIQGL
;
A
#
# COMPACT_ATOMS: atom_id res chain seq x y z
N MET A 1 -0.64 -19.07 14.82
CA MET A 1 -0.99 -18.07 13.79
C MET A 1 -0.56 -16.73 14.34
N SER A 2 0.35 -16.07 13.65
CA SER A 2 0.82 -14.73 14.03
C SER A 2 0.85 -13.91 12.75
N ILE A 3 -0.32 -13.42 12.35
CA ILE A 3 -0.43 -12.57 11.16
C ILE A 3 0.48 -11.35 11.37
N SER A 4 1.35 -11.10 10.40
CA SER A 4 2.14 -9.87 10.35
C SER A 4 1.83 -9.12 9.06
N LEU A 5 1.77 -7.79 9.16
CA LEU A 5 1.62 -6.89 8.04
C LEU A 5 2.82 -5.95 8.02
N THR A 6 3.43 -5.78 6.86
CA THR A 6 4.42 -4.73 6.60
C THR A 6 4.01 -3.95 5.36
N ALA A 7 4.25 -2.64 5.38
CA ALA A 7 4.01 -1.76 4.25
C ALA A 7 5.32 -1.03 3.90
N ARG A 8 5.62 -0.86 2.62
CA ARG A 8 6.80 -0.12 2.18
C ARG A 8 6.61 0.56 0.83
N GLU A 9 7.36 1.63 0.61
CA GLU A 9 7.46 2.26 -0.71
C GLU A 9 8.38 1.45 -1.63
N GLU A 10 7.94 1.24 -2.87
CA GLU A 10 8.79 0.82 -3.98
C GLU A 10 8.82 1.91 -5.05
N VAL A 11 10.03 2.36 -5.41
CA VAL A 11 10.23 3.42 -6.41
C VAL A 11 10.81 2.81 -7.69
N PHE A 12 10.10 3.01 -8.79
CA PHE A 12 10.49 2.51 -10.11
C PHE A 12 10.75 3.68 -11.06
N PRO A 13 11.92 3.73 -11.73
CA PRO A 13 12.17 4.75 -12.74
C PRO A 13 11.28 4.52 -13.97
N ILE A 14 10.71 5.59 -14.50
CA ILE A 14 9.99 5.57 -15.77
C ILE A 14 11.00 5.83 -16.89
N ARG A 15 10.89 5.08 -17.99
CA ARG A 15 11.68 5.36 -19.19
C ARG A 15 11.23 6.69 -19.81
N GLY A 16 11.99 7.75 -19.54
CA GLY A 16 11.67 9.11 -19.99
C GLY A 16 10.73 9.83 -19.00
N VAL A 17 9.68 10.46 -19.54
CA VAL A 17 8.73 11.25 -18.75
C VAL A 17 7.30 10.82 -19.08
N PHE A 18 6.56 10.35 -18.08
CA PHE A 18 5.11 10.14 -18.22
C PHE A 18 4.39 11.44 -17.93
N ARG A 19 3.70 12.02 -18.93
CA ARG A 19 3.05 13.33 -18.83
C ARG A 19 1.58 13.25 -19.21
N ILE A 20 0.75 13.88 -18.39
CA ILE A 20 -0.67 14.13 -18.64
C ILE A 20 -0.94 15.63 -18.44
N SER A 21 -2.15 16.10 -18.73
CA SER A 21 -2.51 17.54 -18.60
C SER A 21 -2.27 18.12 -17.20
N ARG A 22 -2.28 17.29 -16.17
CA ARG A 22 -2.10 17.69 -14.75
C ARG A 22 -0.66 17.63 -14.25
N GLY A 23 0.29 17.17 -15.06
CA GLY A 23 1.69 17.09 -14.62
C GLY A 23 2.50 16.00 -15.30
N ALA A 24 3.74 15.87 -14.84
CA ALA A 24 4.69 14.89 -15.35
C ALA A 24 5.35 14.13 -14.21
N ARG A 25 5.69 12.87 -14.45
CA ARG A 25 6.42 12.00 -13.52
C ARG A 25 7.55 11.30 -14.25
N THR A 26 8.68 11.18 -13.56
CA THR A 26 9.86 10.40 -13.99
C THR A 26 10.00 9.09 -13.22
N GLU A 27 9.16 8.90 -12.21
CA GLU A 27 9.17 7.73 -11.34
C GLU A 27 7.74 7.33 -10.96
N SER A 28 7.57 6.05 -10.70
CA SER A 28 6.36 5.44 -10.14
C SER A 28 6.66 5.05 -8.71
N ARG A 29 5.87 5.56 -7.75
CA ARG A 29 6.02 5.28 -6.32
C ARG A 29 4.83 4.44 -5.86
N ALA A 30 5.05 3.15 -5.68
CA ALA A 30 4.03 2.20 -5.24
C ALA A 30 4.11 2.02 -3.72
N ALA A 31 2.96 1.86 -3.06
CA ALA A 31 2.88 1.35 -1.71
C ALA A 31 2.61 -0.16 -1.79
N VAL A 32 3.47 -0.96 -1.17
CA VAL A 32 3.40 -2.42 -1.22
C VAL A 32 3.14 -2.97 0.17
N ALA A 33 2.04 -3.69 0.32
CA ALA A 33 1.65 -4.40 1.53
C ALA A 33 2.03 -5.88 1.43
N THR A 34 2.66 -6.42 2.46
CA THR A 34 2.97 -7.85 2.59
C THR A 34 2.36 -8.40 3.87
N ILE A 35 1.52 -9.43 3.74
CA ILE A 35 0.89 -10.12 4.86
C ILE A 35 1.47 -11.53 4.93
N SER A 36 1.90 -11.96 6.12
CA SER A 36 2.41 -13.31 6.35
C SER A 36 1.66 -13.99 7.49
N ASP A 37 1.33 -15.27 7.32
CA ASP A 37 0.83 -16.16 8.38
C ASP A 37 1.50 -17.53 8.28
N GLY A 38 2.43 -17.80 9.20
CA GLY A 38 3.24 -19.02 9.19
C GLY A 38 4.05 -19.15 7.89
N ALA A 39 3.71 -20.15 7.07
CA ALA A 39 4.39 -20.42 5.80
C ALA A 39 3.77 -19.69 4.59
N PHE A 40 2.64 -19.00 4.77
CA PHE A 40 1.93 -18.32 3.69
C PHE A 40 2.26 -16.84 3.69
N THR A 41 2.52 -16.29 2.50
CA THR A 41 2.78 -14.85 2.30
C THR A 41 1.98 -14.36 1.09
N GLY A 42 1.21 -13.30 1.29
CA GLY A 42 0.50 -12.58 0.24
C GLY A 42 1.07 -11.17 0.09
N ARG A 43 1.04 -10.63 -1.13
CA ARG A 43 1.48 -9.25 -1.43
C ARG A 43 0.45 -8.55 -2.29
N GLY A 44 0.21 -7.28 -1.99
CA GLY A 44 -0.62 -6.37 -2.79
C GLY A 44 0.09 -5.03 -2.98
N GLU A 45 -0.25 -4.32 -4.04
CA GLU A 45 0.29 -2.99 -4.34
C GLU A 45 -0.82 -2.00 -4.68
N CYS A 46 -0.59 -0.74 -4.34
CA CYS A 46 -1.41 0.37 -4.80
C CYS A 46 -0.53 1.58 -5.18
N MET A 47 -1.13 2.53 -5.90
CA MET A 47 -0.45 3.72 -6.41
C MET A 47 -1.06 4.98 -5.79
N PRO A 48 -0.47 5.54 -4.72
CA PRO A 48 -0.94 6.76 -4.09
C PRO A 48 -1.07 7.92 -5.10
N TYR A 49 -2.23 8.56 -5.10
CA TYR A 49 -2.61 9.52 -6.13
C TYR A 49 -2.94 10.90 -5.53
N ALA A 50 -1.95 11.81 -5.62
CA ALA A 50 -2.04 13.19 -5.11
C ALA A 50 -3.30 13.97 -5.56
N ARG A 51 -3.90 13.63 -6.70
CA ARG A 51 -5.17 14.23 -7.14
C ARG A 51 -6.31 13.99 -6.14
N TYR A 52 -6.27 12.89 -5.39
CA TYR A 52 -7.24 12.54 -4.36
C TYR A 52 -6.73 12.87 -2.94
N GLY A 53 -5.65 13.65 -2.82
CA GLY A 53 -5.08 14.04 -1.53
C GLY A 53 -4.14 13.00 -0.92
N GLU A 54 -3.88 11.89 -1.60
CA GLU A 54 -3.02 10.82 -1.11
C GLU A 54 -1.53 11.16 -1.27
N THR A 55 -0.74 10.72 -0.28
CA THR A 55 0.72 10.65 -0.35
C THR A 55 1.15 9.22 -0.08
N VAL A 56 2.38 8.84 -0.46
CA VAL A 56 2.89 7.50 -0.12
C VAL A 56 2.90 7.29 1.39
N GLN A 57 3.35 8.29 2.16
CA GLN A 57 3.43 8.19 3.61
C GLN A 57 2.06 8.06 4.27
N SER A 58 1.05 8.80 3.81
CA SER A 58 -0.31 8.67 4.35
C SER A 58 -0.88 7.28 4.09
N VAL A 59 -0.73 6.76 2.87
CA VAL A 59 -1.23 5.42 2.51
C VAL A 59 -0.49 4.31 3.25
N LEU A 60 0.83 4.42 3.43
CA LEU A 60 1.58 3.45 4.25
C LEU A 60 1.07 3.44 5.69
N GLY A 61 0.82 4.60 6.29
CA GLY A 61 0.27 4.70 7.65
C GLY A 61 -1.13 4.09 7.76
N GLU A 62 -2.00 4.31 6.78
CA GLU A 62 -3.33 3.69 6.72
C GLU A 62 -3.25 2.17 6.60
N ILE A 63 -2.35 1.64 5.75
CA ILE A 63 -2.13 0.20 5.64
C ILE A 63 -1.64 -0.37 6.98
N GLU A 64 -0.64 0.25 7.61
CA GLU A 64 -0.10 -0.21 8.89
C GLU A 64 -1.14 -0.19 10.01
N HIS A 65 -2.06 0.77 10.00
CA HIS A 65 -3.16 0.85 10.97
C HIS A 65 -4.06 -0.41 10.97
N VAL A 66 -4.26 -1.03 9.79
CA VAL A 66 -5.04 -2.27 9.64
C VAL A 66 -4.35 -3.48 10.27
N GLY A 67 -3.04 -3.42 10.53
CA GLY A 67 -2.23 -4.53 11.02
C GLY A 67 -2.74 -5.13 12.34
N GLU A 68 -3.22 -4.30 13.28
CA GLU A 68 -3.76 -4.79 14.55
C GLU A 68 -5.11 -5.51 14.37
N ALA A 69 -5.99 -5.00 13.50
CA ALA A 69 -7.25 -5.68 13.19
C ALA A 69 -6.99 -7.06 12.56
N LEU A 70 -6.02 -7.16 11.65
CA LEU A 70 -5.63 -8.43 11.03
C LEU A 70 -5.07 -9.43 12.05
N LYS A 71 -4.22 -8.99 12.98
CA LYS A 71 -3.72 -9.85 14.08
C LYS A 71 -4.85 -10.41 14.92
N ASN A 72 -5.94 -9.65 15.08
CA ASN A 72 -7.13 -10.04 15.82
C ASN A 72 -8.13 -10.86 14.99
N GLY A 73 -7.77 -11.25 13.75
CA GLY A 73 -8.59 -12.11 12.90
C GLY A 73 -9.65 -11.37 12.09
N ALA A 74 -9.51 -10.06 11.87
CA ALA A 74 -10.40 -9.32 10.97
C ALA A 74 -10.38 -9.92 9.56
N ASP A 75 -11.57 -10.16 9.02
CA ASP A 75 -11.76 -10.56 7.63
C ASP A 75 -11.86 -9.35 6.70
N ARG A 76 -12.10 -9.60 5.41
CA ARG A 76 -12.20 -8.55 4.40
C ARG A 76 -13.29 -7.52 4.70
N ASP A 77 -14.43 -7.95 5.23
CA ASP A 77 -15.57 -7.07 5.45
C ASP A 77 -15.34 -6.23 6.71
N ALA A 78 -14.74 -6.82 7.75
CA ALA A 78 -14.33 -6.10 8.94
C ALA A 78 -13.32 -4.98 8.63
N ILE A 79 -12.37 -5.21 7.72
CA ILE A 79 -11.38 -4.19 7.32
C ILE A 79 -12.02 -3.02 6.58
N GLN A 80 -13.07 -3.26 5.77
CA GLN A 80 -13.77 -2.19 5.05
C GLN A 80 -14.55 -1.23 5.97
N GLY A 81 -14.78 -1.62 7.22
CA GLY A 81 -15.46 -0.80 8.22
C GLY A 81 -14.53 0.02 9.13
N LEU A 82 -13.22 -0.07 8.95
CA LEU A 82 -12.21 0.73 9.66
C LEU A 82 -12.10 2.14 9.06
#